data_AF-A0A2S9F6U9-F1
#
_entry.id   AF-A0A2S9F6U9-F1
#
_cell.length_a   1.000
_cell.length_b   1.000
_cell.length_c   1.000
_cell.angle_alpha   90.00
_cell.angle_beta   90.00
_cell.angle_gamma   90.00
#
_symmetry.space_group_name_H-M   'P 1'
#
loop_
_entity.id
_entity.type
_entity.pdbx_description
1 polymer ?
#
loop_
_entity_poly.entity_id
_entity_poly.type
_entity_poly.pdbx_seq_one_letter_code
_entity_poly.pdbx_strand_id
1 'polypeptide(L)'
;SAGVTGAQWIEAVRDQVPTPLAGGLVNELSAEAINADDEKLPRYIGGVLARLQEVWIGRQIAEVKSKLQRMSPVEQGDEYHALFGDLVAMEAYRRSLLEQASGNDLTA
;
A
#
# COMPACT_ATOMS: atom_id res chain seq x y z
N SER A 1 -13.76 -14.95 16.09
CA SER A 1 -13.90 -13.62 16.71
C SER A 1 -14.55 -12.72 15.67
N ALA A 2 -15.71 -12.14 15.94
CA ALA A 2 -16.25 -11.09 15.10
C ALA A 2 -15.48 -9.79 15.42
N GLY A 3 -14.86 -9.17 14.42
CA GLY A 3 -14.10 -7.93 14.61
C GLY A 3 -15.00 -6.76 15.03
N VAL A 4 -14.43 -5.77 15.71
CA VAL A 4 -15.13 -4.50 16.02
C VAL A 4 -15.39 -3.76 14.71
N THR A 5 -16.63 -3.30 14.47
CA THR A 5 -17.04 -2.58 13.25
C THR A 5 -17.90 -1.37 13.59
N GLY A 6 -18.18 -0.53 12.59
CA GLY A 6 -19.08 0.63 12.74
C GLY A 6 -18.58 1.66 13.76
N ALA A 7 -19.51 2.26 14.51
CA ALA A 7 -19.21 3.33 15.47
C ALA A 7 -18.17 2.94 16.53
N GLN A 8 -18.21 1.69 17.01
CA GLN A 8 -17.24 1.19 17.99
C GLN A 8 -15.81 1.17 17.42
N TRP A 9 -15.66 0.90 16.11
CA TRP A 9 -14.35 0.95 15.48
C TRP A 9 -13.85 2.38 15.35
N ILE A 10 -14.72 3.30 14.93
CA ILE A 10 -14.38 4.74 14.79
C ILE A 10 -13.89 5.31 16.14
N GLU A 11 -14.59 4.99 17.24
CA GLU A 11 -14.18 5.41 18.58
C GLU A 11 -12.82 4.84 18.98
N ALA A 12 -12.58 3.55 18.74
CA ALA A 12 -11.29 2.93 19.03
C ALA A 12 -10.14 3.53 18.20
N VAL A 13 -10.37 3.95 16.94
CA VAL A 13 -9.36 4.69 16.14
C VAL A 13 -9.11 6.07 16.77
N ARG A 14 -10.17 6.79 17.12
CA ARG A 14 -10.09 8.13 17.70
C ARG A 14 -9.30 8.12 19.02
N ASP A 15 -9.42 7.09 19.84
CA ASP A 15 -8.70 7.00 21.11
C ASP A 15 -7.19 6.77 20.94
N GLN A 16 -6.73 6.43 19.73
CA GLN A 16 -5.31 6.26 19.41
C GLN A 16 -4.66 7.49 18.78
N VAL A 17 -5.44 8.53 18.43
CA VAL A 17 -4.87 9.71 17.78
C VAL A 17 -4.32 10.72 18.80
N PRO A 18 -3.17 11.36 18.52
CA PRO A 18 -2.46 12.15 19.53
C PRO A 18 -3.05 13.55 19.77
N THR A 19 -3.99 14.00 18.93
CA THR A 19 -4.50 15.39 19.00
C THR A 19 -6.01 15.46 18.75
N PRO A 20 -6.72 16.44 19.34
CA PRO A 20 -8.13 16.68 19.07
C PRO A 20 -8.43 16.93 17.59
N LEU A 21 -7.51 17.58 16.87
CA LEU A 21 -7.62 17.83 15.43
C LEU A 21 -7.63 16.52 14.64
N ALA A 22 -6.75 15.59 14.96
CA ALA A 22 -6.74 14.26 14.33
C ALA A 22 -8.01 13.46 14.67
N GLY A 23 -8.55 13.62 15.88
CA GLY A 23 -9.85 13.04 16.25
C GLY A 23 -11.02 13.60 15.45
N GLY A 24 -11.01 14.91 15.16
CA GLY A 24 -11.97 15.55 14.24
C GLY A 24 -11.88 14.97 12.82
N LEU A 25 -10.66 14.84 12.30
CA LEU A 25 -10.42 14.26 10.97
C LEU A 25 -10.94 12.82 10.85
N VAL A 26 -10.76 11.99 11.88
CA VAL A 26 -11.30 10.61 11.90
C VAL A 26 -12.83 10.61 11.74
N ASN A 27 -13.53 11.53 12.40
CA ASN A 27 -14.99 11.64 12.28
C ASN A 27 -15.41 12.08 10.87
N GLU A 28 -14.73 13.08 10.31
CA GLU A 28 -15.01 13.59 8.96
C GLU A 28 -14.84 12.49 7.92
N LEU A 29 -13.70 11.80 7.92
CA LEU A 29 -13.40 10.71 6.98
C LEU A 29 -14.34 9.51 7.15
N SER A 30 -14.84 9.27 8.36
CA SER A 30 -15.76 8.15 8.62
C SER A 30 -17.18 8.39 8.09
N ALA A 31 -17.57 9.65 7.93
CA ALA A 31 -18.88 10.05 7.41
C ALA A 31 -18.82 10.44 5.91
N GLU A 32 -17.62 10.60 5.36
CA GLU A 32 -17.40 10.89 3.95
C GLU A 32 -17.90 9.74 3.06
N ALA A 33 -18.74 10.05 2.09
CA ALA A 33 -19.22 9.08 1.13
C ALA A 33 -18.09 8.67 0.19
N ILE A 34 -17.83 7.36 0.10
CA ILE A 34 -16.88 6.84 -0.88
C ILE A 34 -17.50 6.97 -2.27
N ASN A 35 -16.77 7.58 -3.20
CA ASN A 35 -17.21 7.79 -4.58
C ASN A 35 -17.12 6.50 -5.41
N ALA A 36 -17.88 5.48 -5.02
CA ALA A 36 -18.03 4.22 -5.74
C ALA A 36 -19.38 3.57 -5.39
N ASP A 37 -20.04 2.97 -6.39
CA ASP A 37 -21.23 2.15 -6.17
C ASP A 37 -20.90 0.91 -5.33
N ASP A 38 -21.85 0.38 -4.56
CA ASP A 38 -21.65 -0.80 -3.69
C ASP A 38 -21.05 -2.01 -4.44
N GLU A 39 -21.46 -2.24 -5.69
CA GLU A 39 -20.94 -3.33 -6.54
C GLU A 39 -19.45 -3.14 -6.88
N LYS A 40 -19.00 -1.87 -6.99
CA LYS A 40 -17.63 -1.50 -7.35
C LYS A 40 -16.78 -1.21 -6.11
N LEU A 41 -17.38 -1.04 -4.94
CA LEU A 41 -16.70 -0.67 -3.70
C LEU A 41 -15.53 -1.62 -3.34
N PRO A 42 -15.64 -2.96 -3.45
CA PRO A 42 -14.49 -3.84 -3.21
C PRO A 42 -13.32 -3.60 -4.16
N ARG A 43 -13.61 -3.34 -5.45
CA ARG A 43 -12.61 -3.03 -6.48
C ARG A 43 -11.96 -1.67 -6.21
N TYR A 44 -12.77 -0.68 -5.83
CA TYR A 44 -12.32 0.67 -5.49
C TYR A 44 -11.33 0.66 -4.32
N ILE A 45 -11.71 0.02 -3.21
CA ILE A 45 -10.84 -0.13 -2.03
C ILE A 45 -9.53 -0.83 -2.43
N GLY A 46 -9.62 -1.91 -3.21
CA GLY A 46 -8.44 -2.63 -3.71
C GLY A 46 -7.51 -1.75 -4.54
N GLY A 47 -8.05 -0.93 -5.45
CA GLY A 47 -7.28 -0.04 -6.30
C GLY A 47 -6.57 1.08 -5.53
N VAL A 48 -7.26 1.71 -4.58
CA VAL A 48 -6.68 2.74 -3.70
C VAL A 48 -5.53 2.17 -2.88
N LEU A 49 -5.74 1.01 -2.25
CA LEU A 49 -4.69 0.33 -1.48
C LEU A 49 -3.52 -0.10 -2.36
N ALA A 50 -3.79 -0.65 -3.54
CA ALA A 50 -2.75 -1.07 -4.49
C ALA A 50 -1.88 0.11 -4.93
N ARG A 51 -2.47 1.30 -5.14
CA ARG A 51 -1.72 2.51 -5.49
C ARG A 51 -0.80 2.97 -4.36
N LEU A 52 -1.28 2.95 -3.11
CA LEU A 52 -0.46 3.29 -1.94
C LEU A 52 0.71 2.30 -1.77
N GLN A 53 0.42 1.00 -1.92
CA GLN A 53 1.43 -0.05 -1.85
C GLN A 53 2.46 0.06 -2.97
N GLU A 54 2.04 0.38 -4.20
CA GLU A 54 2.93 0.53 -5.36
C GLU A 54 3.97 1.62 -5.13
N VAL A 55 3.55 2.78 -4.61
CA VAL A 55 4.45 3.89 -4.27
C VAL A 55 5.44 3.47 -3.19
N TRP A 56 5.00 2.76 -2.16
CA TRP A 56 5.87 2.26 -1.11
C TRP A 56 6.89 1.25 -1.63
N ILE A 57 6.45 0.24 -2.40
CA ILE A 57 7.33 -0.76 -3.04
C ILE A 57 8.34 -0.09 -3.97
N GLY A 58 7.94 0.94 -4.73
CA GLY A 58 8.85 1.69 -5.59
C GLY A 58 10.04 2.30 -4.84
N ARG A 59 9.83 2.78 -3.61
CA ARG A 59 10.91 3.30 -2.76
C ARG A 59 11.84 2.18 -2.29
N GLN A 60 11.28 1.05 -1.87
CA GLN A 60 12.06 -0.11 -1.44
C GLN A 60 12.90 -0.70 -2.59
N ILE A 61 12.36 -0.75 -3.80
CA ILE A 61 13.10 -1.13 -5.02
C ILE A 61 14.29 -0.20 -5.27
N ALA A 62 14.10 1.11 -5.11
CA ALA A 62 15.18 2.08 -5.32
C ALA A 62 16.31 1.89 -4.31
N GLU A 63 15.98 1.60 -3.05
CA GLU A 63 16.95 1.29 -1.98
C GLU A 63 17.74 0.00 -2.31
N VAL A 64 17.06 -1.07 -2.70
CA VAL A 64 17.69 -2.35 -3.07
C VAL A 64 18.58 -2.20 -4.30
N LYS A 65 18.12 -1.50 -5.34
CA LYS A 65 18.93 -1.18 -6.54
C LYS A 65 20.18 -0.39 -6.17
N SER A 66 20.05 0.60 -5.28
CA SER A 66 21.18 1.38 -4.80
C SER A 66 22.21 0.51 -4.06
N LYS A 67 21.77 -0.46 -3.26
CA LYS A 67 22.66 -1.43 -2.60
C LYS A 67 23.38 -2.31 -3.62
N LEU A 68 22.65 -2.92 -4.56
CA LEU A 68 23.22 -3.77 -5.61
C LEU A 68 24.28 -3.05 -6.46
N GLN A 69 24.07 -1.77 -6.80
CA GLN A 69 25.02 -0.97 -7.57
C GLN A 69 26.38 -0.78 -6.90
N ARG A 70 26.46 -0.95 -5.57
CA ARG A 70 27.72 -0.85 -4.80
C ARG A 70 28.33 -2.21 -4.47
N MET A 71 27.67 -3.31 -4.82
CA MET A 71 28.16 -4.66 -4.57
C MET A 71 28.94 -5.18 -5.78
N SER A 72 30.03 -5.91 -5.52
CA SER A 72 30.76 -6.62 -6.58
C SER A 72 30.10 -7.98 -6.83
N PRO A 73 29.56 -8.26 -8.03
CA PRO A 73 28.95 -9.56 -8.32
C PRO A 73 29.96 -10.70 -8.41
N VAL A 74 31.27 -10.40 -8.43
CA VAL A 74 32.35 -11.40 -8.46
C VAL A 74 32.84 -11.71 -7.05
N GLU A 75 33.04 -10.68 -6.23
CA GLU A 75 33.53 -10.85 -4.86
C GLU A 75 32.41 -11.24 -3.88
N GLN A 76 31.18 -10.82 -4.14
CA GLN A 76 30.00 -11.01 -3.29
C GLN A 76 28.87 -11.76 -4.04
N GLY A 77 29.23 -12.72 -4.90
CA GLY A 77 28.32 -13.37 -5.85
C GLY A 77 27.03 -13.92 -5.22
N ASP A 78 27.13 -14.70 -4.15
CA ASP A 78 25.95 -15.31 -3.51
C ASP A 78 25.00 -14.26 -2.89
N GLU A 79 25.55 -13.26 -2.17
CA GLU A 79 24.74 -12.17 -1.59
C GLU A 79 24.11 -11.30 -2.68
N TYR A 80 24.87 -11.02 -3.75
CA TYR A 80 24.37 -10.28 -4.91
C TYR A 80 23.20 -11.02 -5.57
N HIS A 81 23.34 -12.33 -5.81
CA HIS A 81 22.30 -13.15 -6.45
C HIS A 81 21.04 -13.26 -5.60
N ALA A 82 21.18 -13.44 -4.28
CA ALA A 82 20.04 -13.44 -3.36
C ALA A 82 19.29 -12.10 -3.42
N LEU A 83 20.00 -10.99 -3.27
CA LEU A 83 19.40 -9.65 -3.27
C LEU A 83 18.81 -9.27 -4.64
N PHE A 84 19.42 -9.74 -5.73
CA PHE A 84 18.86 -9.58 -7.07
C PHE A 84 17.57 -10.38 -7.24
N GLY A 85 17.49 -11.59 -6.67
CA GLY A 85 16.26 -12.39 -6.64
C GLY A 85 15.12 -11.67 -5.93
N ASP A 86 15.40 -11.07 -4.76
CA ASP A 86 14.43 -10.26 -4.02
C ASP A 86 13.98 -9.05 -4.84
N LEU A 87 14.91 -8.36 -5.52
CA LEU A 87 14.58 -7.24 -6.40
C LEU A 87 13.61 -7.66 -7.52
N VAL A 88 13.83 -8.82 -8.16
CA VAL A 88 12.93 -9.32 -9.21
C VAL A 88 11.53 -9.61 -8.66
N ALA A 89 11.44 -10.21 -7.47
CA ALA A 89 10.16 -10.47 -6.81
C ALA A 89 9.42 -9.17 -6.49
N MET A 90 10.14 -8.15 -5.99
CA MET A 90 9.57 -6.83 -5.70
C MET A 90 9.07 -6.12 -6.96
N GLU A 91 9.82 -6.16 -8.06
CA GLU A 91 9.40 -5.57 -9.35
C GLU A 91 8.17 -6.30 -9.92
N ALA A 92 8.13 -7.64 -9.82
CA ALA A 92 6.97 -8.41 -10.22
C ALA A 92 5.74 -8.06 -9.40
N TYR A 93 5.90 -7.93 -8.07
CA TYR A 93 4.81 -7.51 -7.18
C TYR A 93 4.34 -6.09 -7.50
N ARG A 94 5.26 -5.14 -7.70
CA ARG A 94 4.93 -3.76 -8.11
C ARG A 94 4.09 -3.72 -9.38
N ARG A 95 4.43 -4.54 -10.39
CA ARG A 95 3.64 -4.66 -11.62
C ARG A 95 2.24 -5.19 -11.35
N SER A 96 2.08 -6.20 -10.49
CA SER A 96 0.74 -6.69 -10.12
C SER A 96 -0.09 -5.63 -9.40
N LEU A 97 0.53 -4.76 -8.61
CA LEU A 97 -0.15 -3.64 -7.96
C LEU A 97 -0.58 -2.57 -8.96
N LEU A 98 0.24 -2.29 -9.98
CA LEU A 98 -0.15 -1.40 -11.09
C LEU A 98 -1.37 -1.95 -11.82
N GLU A 99 -1.41 -3.25 -12.13
CA GLU A 99 -2.56 -3.88 -12.78
C GLU A 99 -3.82 -3.81 -11.90
N GLN A 100 -3.68 -4.04 -10.58
CA GLN A 100 -4.79 -3.90 -9.63
C GLN A 100 -5.28 -2.45 -9.51
N ALA A 101 -4.37 -1.47 -9.53
CA ALA A 101 -4.67 -0.05 -9.47
C ALA A 101 -5.31 0.47 -10.77
N SER A 102 -4.81 0.07 -11.95
CA SER A 102 -5.40 0.42 -13.25
C SER A 102 -6.79 -0.21 -13.44
N GLY A 103 -7.05 -1.32 -12.77
CA GLY A 103 -8.38 -1.88 -12.63
C GLY A 103 -9.42 -0.97 -11.97
N ASN A 104 -9.00 0.19 -11.44
CA ASN A 104 -9.78 1.22 -10.77
C ASN A 104 -9.86 2.54 -11.58
N ASP A 105 -9.42 2.60 -12.85
CA ASP A 105 -9.68 3.76 -13.71
C ASP A 105 -11.18 3.84 -14.02
N LEU A 106 -11.94 4.36 -13.06
CA LEU A 106 -13.39 4.59 -13.07
C LEU A 106 -13.78 5.84 -13.90
N THR A 107 -12.99 6.18 -14.91
CA THR A 107 -13.25 7.30 -15.83
C THR A 107 -13.63 6.84 -17.24
N ALA A 108 -14.20 5.64 -17.40
CA ALA A 108 -14.80 5.18 -18.66
C ALA A 108 -16.29 4.89 -18.48
#